data_AF-A0A151SRK4-F1
#
_entry.id   AF-A0A151SRK4-F1
#
_cell.length_a   1.000
_cell.length_b   1.000
_cell.length_c   1.000
_cell.angle_alpha   90.00
_cell.angle_beta   90.00
_cell.angle_gamma   90.00
#
_symmetry.space_group_name_H-M   'P 1'
#
loop_
_entity.id
_entity.type
_entity.pdbx_description
1 polymer ?
#
loop_
_entity_poly.entity_id
_entity_poly.type
_entity_poly.pdbx_seq_one_letter_code
_entity_poly.pdbx_strand_id
1 'polypeptide(L)'
;SIQCAVQFRPCIDIHKGKVKQIVGSTLQDLKGSDPVTNFESDKSAAEYAALYKRDGLTGGHVIMLGADPFSKAAALQALHAYPGGLQVGGGINSDNCLSYIEEGASHVIVTSYVFNNGQMDLGRLKDLVQIVGKERLVLDLSCRKKDGKYAIVTDRWQKFSDVFVEPDVMQFLANFADEFLVHGVDVEGKK
;
A
#
# COMPACT_ATOMS: atom_id res chain seq x y z
N SER A 1 -16.47 18.73 15.65
CA SER A 1 -15.67 17.77 16.44
C SER A 1 -15.07 16.77 15.48
N ILE A 2 -13.77 16.47 15.57
CA ILE A 2 -13.20 15.34 14.84
C ILE A 2 -13.74 14.08 15.53
N GLN A 3 -14.61 13.34 14.84
CA GLN A 3 -15.17 12.10 15.38
C GLN A 3 -14.13 11.01 15.10
N CYS A 4 -13.27 10.75 16.09
CA CYS A 4 -12.25 9.72 15.97
C CYS A 4 -12.89 8.36 16.24
N ALA A 5 -13.27 7.64 15.18
CA ALA A 5 -13.71 6.26 15.25
C ALA A 5 -12.53 5.36 14.91
N VAL A 6 -12.22 4.40 15.79
CA VAL A 6 -11.24 3.37 15.49
C VAL A 6 -11.95 2.25 14.74
N GLN A 7 -11.45 1.91 13.56
CA GLN A 7 -11.98 0.83 12.74
C GLN A 7 -10.87 -0.15 12.38
N PHE A 8 -11.19 -1.44 12.39
CA PHE A 8 -10.32 -2.47 11.85
C PHE A 8 -10.29 -2.39 10.32
N ARG A 9 -9.09 -2.31 9.74
CA ARG A 9 -8.86 -2.31 8.29
C ARG A 9 -8.15 -3.62 7.90
N PRO A 10 -8.81 -4.53 7.15
CA PRO A 10 -8.19 -5.79 6.78
C PRO A 10 -7.21 -5.63 5.60
N CYS A 11 -6.20 -6.49 5.52
CA CYS A 11 -5.25 -6.54 4.41
C CYS A 11 -5.37 -7.85 3.60
N ILE A 12 -4.99 -7.80 2.33
CA ILE A 12 -4.78 -8.96 1.45
C ILE A 12 -3.45 -8.78 0.74
N ASP A 13 -2.43 -9.44 1.24
CA ASP A 13 -1.10 -9.44 0.64
C ASP A 13 -1.00 -10.54 -0.40
N ILE A 14 -0.63 -10.18 -1.63
CA ILE A 14 -0.62 -11.06 -2.78
C ILE A 14 0.80 -11.19 -3.33
N HIS A 15 1.28 -12.42 -3.47
CA HIS A 15 2.55 -12.72 -4.13
C HIS A 15 2.41 -13.94 -5.04
N LYS A 16 2.81 -13.82 -6.31
CA LYS A 16 2.64 -14.86 -7.35
C LYS A 16 1.18 -15.34 -7.44
N GLY A 17 0.22 -14.43 -7.32
CA GLY A 17 -1.22 -14.72 -7.38
C GLY A 17 -1.82 -15.45 -6.19
N LYS A 18 -1.07 -15.62 -5.10
CA LYS A 18 -1.52 -16.27 -3.86
C LYS A 18 -1.59 -15.27 -2.72
N VAL A 19 -2.56 -15.45 -1.83
CA VAL A 19 -2.63 -14.67 -0.59
C VAL A 19 -1.59 -15.20 0.38
N LYS A 20 -0.62 -14.37 0.75
CA LYS A 20 0.51 -14.76 1.58
C LYS A 20 0.79 -13.72 2.65
N GLN A 21 1.18 -14.19 3.82
CA GLN A 21 1.88 -13.36 4.79
C GLN A 21 3.38 -13.64 4.65
N ILE A 22 4.15 -12.62 4.29
CA ILE A 22 5.61 -12.71 4.17
C ILE A 22 6.31 -11.90 5.26
N VAL A 23 7.59 -12.18 5.49
CA VAL A 23 8.46 -11.32 6.28
C VAL A 23 9.02 -10.26 5.34
N GLY A 24 8.50 -9.03 5.41
CA GLY A 24 8.82 -8.01 4.42
C GLY A 24 10.32 -7.68 4.29
N SER A 25 11.12 -7.90 5.35
CA SER A 25 12.59 -7.68 5.32
C SER A 25 13.34 -8.67 4.42
N THR A 26 12.66 -9.66 3.85
CA THR A 26 13.23 -10.69 2.98
C THR A 26 12.94 -10.49 1.50
N LEU A 27 12.22 -9.41 1.12
CA LEU A 27 11.98 -9.04 -0.27
C LEU A 27 13.27 -8.54 -0.96
N GLN A 28 13.85 -9.36 -1.83
CA GLN A 28 15.03 -9.02 -2.66
C GLN A 28 14.70 -9.06 -4.17
N ASP A 29 15.05 -8.01 -4.92
CA ASP A 29 14.68 -7.84 -6.36
C ASP A 29 15.75 -8.43 -7.28
N LEU A 30 16.92 -8.78 -6.76
CA LEU A 30 18.08 -9.13 -7.58
C LEU A 30 18.66 -10.46 -7.11
N LYS A 31 18.15 -11.53 -7.75
CA LYS A 31 18.66 -12.91 -7.74
C LYS A 31 18.44 -13.73 -6.45
N GLY A 32 17.28 -14.37 -6.37
CA GLY A 32 17.29 -15.84 -6.21
C GLY A 32 16.76 -16.45 -4.91
N SER A 33 16.03 -15.73 -4.06
CA SER A 33 15.27 -16.40 -2.99
C SER A 33 13.86 -15.88 -2.89
N ASP A 34 12.90 -16.80 -2.74
CA ASP A 34 11.53 -16.45 -2.42
C ASP A 34 11.50 -15.80 -1.03
N PRO A 35 10.65 -14.78 -0.83
CA PRO A 35 10.53 -14.15 0.49
C PRO A 35 10.11 -15.21 1.52
N VAL A 36 10.62 -15.06 2.74
CA VAL A 36 10.23 -15.95 3.84
C VAL A 36 8.72 -15.79 4.04
N THR A 37 8.01 -16.88 3.78
CA THR A 37 6.56 -16.93 3.89
C THR A 37 6.19 -17.51 5.25
N ASN A 38 5.51 -16.71 6.07
CA ASN A 38 4.97 -17.17 7.35
C ASN A 38 3.71 -18.00 7.14
N PHE A 39 2.90 -17.64 6.13
CA PHE A 39 1.64 -18.30 5.83
C PHE A 39 1.28 -18.10 4.36
N GLU A 40 0.75 -19.14 3.73
CA GLU A 40 0.10 -19.08 2.42
C GLU A 40 -1.31 -19.63 2.59
N SER A 41 -2.31 -18.89 2.09
CA SER A 41 -3.72 -19.28 2.22
C SER A 41 -4.16 -20.17 1.06
N ASP A 42 -5.01 -21.15 1.39
CA ASP A 42 -5.79 -21.89 0.39
C ASP A 42 -6.93 -21.06 -0.21
N LYS A 43 -7.32 -19.96 0.46
CA LYS A 43 -8.37 -19.04 -0.01
C LYS A 43 -7.82 -18.02 -1.01
N SER A 44 -8.61 -17.75 -2.03
CA SER A 44 -8.33 -16.70 -3.01
C SER A 44 -8.51 -15.29 -2.43
N ALA A 45 -7.90 -14.30 -3.09
CA ALA A 45 -8.07 -12.89 -2.74
C ALA A 45 -9.54 -12.43 -2.83
N ALA A 46 -10.30 -12.95 -3.82
CA ALA A 46 -11.73 -12.70 -3.95
C ALA A 46 -12.55 -13.26 -2.77
N GLU A 47 -12.21 -14.44 -2.26
CA GLU A 47 -12.90 -15.02 -1.09
C GLU A 47 -12.70 -14.16 0.17
N TYR A 48 -11.48 -13.64 0.39
CA TYR A 48 -11.23 -12.69 1.47
C TYR A 48 -11.97 -11.36 1.27
N ALA A 49 -11.96 -10.81 0.06
CA ALA A 49 -12.70 -9.59 -0.26
C ALA A 49 -14.21 -9.76 -0.05
N ALA A 50 -14.79 -10.90 -0.45
CA ALA A 50 -16.18 -11.23 -0.21
C ALA A 50 -16.51 -11.38 1.28
N LEU A 51 -15.59 -11.96 2.07
CA LEU A 51 -15.68 -12.01 3.52
C LEU A 51 -15.70 -10.60 4.12
N TYR A 52 -14.76 -9.74 3.74
CA TYR A 52 -14.69 -8.36 4.24
C TYR A 52 -15.94 -7.55 3.86
N LYS A 53 -16.49 -7.78 2.68
CA LYS A 53 -17.76 -7.20 2.23
C LYS A 53 -18.93 -7.62 3.10
N ARG A 54 -19.06 -8.91 3.37
CA ARG A 54 -20.13 -9.44 4.24
C ARG A 54 -20.07 -8.84 5.64
N ASP A 55 -18.86 -8.60 6.13
CA ASP A 55 -18.63 -8.06 7.47
C ASP A 55 -18.62 -6.51 7.49
N GLY A 56 -18.87 -5.85 6.36
CA GLY A 56 -18.95 -4.38 6.26
C GLY A 56 -17.61 -3.65 6.45
N LEU A 57 -16.48 -4.33 6.25
CA LEU A 57 -15.14 -3.80 6.48
C LEU A 57 -14.65 -3.01 5.27
N THR A 58 -14.75 -1.69 5.30
CA THR A 58 -14.28 -0.78 4.25
C THR A 58 -12.87 -0.26 4.51
N GLY A 59 -12.18 0.20 3.46
CA GLY A 59 -10.84 0.79 3.53
C GLY A 59 -9.73 -0.20 3.87
N GLY A 60 -10.03 -1.50 3.78
CA GLY A 60 -8.99 -2.52 3.73
C GLY A 60 -8.18 -2.43 2.43
N HIS A 61 -6.98 -3.00 2.41
CA HIS A 61 -6.07 -2.84 1.28
C HIS A 61 -5.60 -4.18 0.70
N VAL A 62 -5.47 -4.20 -0.62
CA VAL A 62 -4.91 -5.31 -1.39
C VAL A 62 -3.52 -4.89 -1.86
N ILE A 63 -2.47 -5.57 -1.40
CA ILE A 63 -1.08 -5.21 -1.69
C ILE A 63 -0.45 -6.27 -2.60
N MET A 64 -0.04 -5.86 -3.79
CA MET A 64 0.72 -6.72 -4.69
C MET A 64 2.21 -6.65 -4.34
N LEU A 65 2.76 -7.75 -3.85
CA LEU A 65 4.16 -7.92 -3.46
C LEU A 65 5.01 -8.41 -4.64
N GLY A 66 4.81 -7.82 -5.81
CA GLY A 66 5.44 -8.19 -7.07
C GLY A 66 4.68 -7.65 -8.27
N ALA A 67 5.38 -7.46 -9.39
CA ALA A 67 4.79 -6.97 -10.65
C ALA A 67 4.30 -8.11 -11.56
N ASP A 68 4.12 -9.32 -11.03
CA ASP A 68 3.75 -10.48 -11.84
C ASP A 68 2.27 -10.43 -12.26
N PRO A 69 1.92 -10.95 -13.46
CA PRO A 69 0.54 -10.94 -13.94
C PRO A 69 -0.45 -11.68 -13.05
N PHE A 70 0.00 -12.70 -12.31
CA PHE A 70 -0.89 -13.47 -11.42
C PHE A 70 -1.30 -12.66 -10.20
N SER A 71 -0.37 -11.89 -9.62
CA SER A 71 -0.67 -10.97 -8.52
C SER A 71 -1.63 -9.86 -8.95
N LYS A 72 -1.42 -9.30 -10.15
CA LYS A 72 -2.37 -8.34 -10.73
C LYS A 72 -3.76 -8.95 -10.91
N ALA A 73 -3.86 -10.14 -11.49
CA ALA A 73 -5.13 -10.83 -11.69
C ALA A 73 -5.86 -11.10 -10.37
N ALA A 74 -5.15 -11.57 -9.34
CA ALA A 74 -5.72 -11.81 -8.02
C ALA A 74 -6.18 -10.51 -7.33
N ALA A 75 -5.44 -9.41 -7.51
CA ALA A 75 -5.86 -8.10 -7.00
C ALA A 75 -7.17 -7.64 -7.66
N LEU A 76 -7.27 -7.73 -8.99
CA LEU A 76 -8.50 -7.39 -9.73
C LEU A 76 -9.69 -8.24 -9.27
N GLN A 77 -9.49 -9.55 -9.06
CA GLN A 77 -10.53 -10.43 -8.53
C GLN A 77 -11.03 -9.98 -7.14
N ALA A 78 -10.15 -9.51 -6.27
CA ALA A 78 -10.54 -8.95 -4.97
C ALA A 78 -11.35 -7.65 -5.12
N LEU A 79 -10.90 -6.74 -6.01
CA LEU A 79 -11.62 -5.48 -6.28
C LEU A 79 -13.02 -5.73 -6.86
N HIS A 80 -13.16 -6.68 -7.80
CA HIS A 80 -14.45 -7.07 -8.37
C HIS A 80 -15.39 -7.71 -7.35
N ALA A 81 -14.85 -8.45 -6.38
CA ALA A 81 -15.64 -9.05 -5.31
C ALA A 81 -16.19 -8.00 -4.33
N TYR A 82 -15.46 -6.89 -4.12
CA TYR A 82 -15.90 -5.78 -3.28
C TYR A 82 -15.66 -4.40 -3.92
N PRO A 83 -16.42 -4.03 -4.96
CA PRO A 83 -16.25 -2.75 -5.64
C PRO A 83 -16.49 -1.58 -4.68
N GLY A 84 -15.55 -0.63 -4.66
CA GLY A 84 -15.54 0.52 -3.77
C GLY A 84 -15.22 0.21 -2.30
N GLY A 85 -14.97 -1.06 -1.94
CA GLY A 85 -14.72 -1.48 -0.56
C GLY A 85 -13.23 -1.49 -0.18
N LEU A 86 -12.36 -1.80 -1.15
CA LEU A 86 -10.93 -2.02 -0.93
C LEU A 86 -10.07 -0.97 -1.64
N GLN A 87 -8.89 -0.73 -1.08
CA GLN A 87 -7.81 0.05 -1.68
C GLN A 87 -6.81 -0.91 -2.34
N VAL A 88 -5.98 -0.43 -3.28
CA VAL A 88 -4.97 -1.29 -3.94
C VAL A 88 -3.61 -0.63 -4.03
N GLY A 89 -2.56 -1.38 -3.68
CA GLY A 89 -1.17 -0.95 -3.71
C GLY A 89 -0.25 -1.99 -4.36
N GLY A 90 1.00 -1.58 -4.59
CA GLY A 90 2.02 -2.40 -5.25
C GLY A 90 2.19 -2.04 -6.73
N GLY A 91 3.27 -1.32 -7.05
CA GLY A 91 3.57 -0.93 -8.43
C GLY A 91 2.62 0.11 -9.04
N ILE A 92 1.86 0.84 -8.22
CA ILE A 92 0.99 1.93 -8.68
C ILE A 92 1.84 3.09 -9.23
N ASN A 93 1.44 3.60 -10.40
CA ASN A 93 2.07 4.74 -11.08
C ASN A 93 1.04 5.50 -11.94
N SER A 94 1.48 6.58 -12.61
CA SER A 94 0.64 7.40 -13.50
C SER A 94 -0.10 6.59 -14.57
N ASP A 95 0.53 5.54 -15.08
CA ASP A 95 0.05 4.82 -16.27
C ASP A 95 -1.03 3.80 -15.92
N ASN A 96 -1.09 3.35 -14.65
CA ASN A 96 -1.99 2.29 -14.23
C ASN A 96 -3.01 2.70 -13.15
N CYS A 97 -2.80 3.81 -12.45
CA CYS A 97 -3.61 4.19 -11.30
C CYS A 97 -5.10 4.32 -11.63
N LEU A 98 -5.45 4.96 -12.75
CA LEU A 98 -6.83 5.13 -13.17
C LEU A 98 -7.52 3.79 -13.44
N SER A 99 -6.83 2.85 -14.08
CA SER A 99 -7.40 1.54 -14.41
C SER A 99 -7.85 0.80 -13.15
N TYR A 100 -7.11 0.88 -12.05
CA TYR A 100 -7.50 0.22 -10.81
C TYR A 100 -8.74 0.85 -10.16
N ILE A 101 -8.90 2.18 -10.26
CA ILE A 101 -10.11 2.86 -9.80
C ILE A 101 -11.32 2.41 -10.65
N GLU A 102 -11.17 2.32 -11.97
CA GLU A 102 -12.21 1.84 -12.89
C GLU A 102 -12.59 0.38 -12.63
N GLU A 103 -11.63 -0.45 -12.23
CA GLU A 103 -11.82 -1.86 -11.84
C GLU A 103 -12.40 -2.04 -10.42
N GLY A 104 -12.73 -0.94 -9.73
CA GLY A 104 -13.47 -0.97 -8.48
C GLY A 104 -12.65 -0.74 -7.21
N ALA A 105 -11.39 -0.32 -7.31
CA ALA A 105 -10.68 0.19 -6.14
C ALA A 105 -11.32 1.49 -5.64
N SER A 106 -11.49 1.60 -4.33
CA SER A 106 -11.88 2.86 -3.68
C SER A 106 -10.77 3.91 -3.81
N HIS A 107 -9.52 3.47 -3.61
CA HIS A 107 -8.32 4.28 -3.67
C HIS A 107 -7.16 3.47 -4.25
N VAL A 108 -6.18 4.19 -4.80
CA VAL A 108 -4.86 3.64 -5.09
C VAL A 108 -3.87 4.05 -4.01
N ILE A 109 -2.99 3.12 -3.63
CA ILE A 109 -1.95 3.31 -2.63
C ILE A 109 -0.61 3.43 -3.35
N VAL A 110 0.07 4.56 -3.19
CA VAL A 110 1.37 4.81 -3.80
C VAL A 110 2.49 4.78 -2.77
N THR A 111 3.58 4.11 -3.13
CA THR A 111 4.78 3.91 -2.33
C THR A 111 6.02 4.43 -3.09
N SER A 112 6.81 3.52 -3.67
CA SER A 112 8.12 3.75 -4.26
C SER A 112 8.09 4.58 -5.54
N TYR A 113 6.93 4.76 -6.17
CA TYR A 113 6.80 5.65 -7.32
C TYR A 113 6.99 7.11 -6.93
N VAL A 114 6.47 7.53 -5.77
CA VAL A 114 6.64 8.89 -5.22
C VAL A 114 7.86 8.99 -4.31
N PHE A 115 8.14 7.96 -3.50
CA PHE A 115 9.26 7.93 -2.57
C PHE A 115 10.39 7.06 -3.10
N ASN A 116 11.40 7.67 -3.74
CA ASN A 116 12.48 6.94 -4.40
C ASN A 116 13.83 7.62 -4.15
N ASN A 117 14.89 6.83 -4.03
CA ASN A 117 16.26 7.34 -3.89
C ASN A 117 16.43 8.34 -2.72
N GLY A 118 15.70 8.14 -1.62
CA GLY A 118 15.72 8.99 -0.43
C GLY A 118 15.01 10.33 -0.60
N GLN A 119 14.22 10.51 -1.66
CA GLN A 119 13.52 11.75 -1.94
C GLN A 119 12.03 11.50 -2.23
N MET A 120 11.23 12.54 -2.04
CA MET A 120 9.85 12.59 -2.48
C MET A 120 9.77 13.34 -3.81
N ASP A 121 9.27 12.67 -4.84
CA ASP A 121 9.00 13.27 -6.14
C ASP A 121 7.62 13.92 -6.15
N LEU A 122 7.59 15.23 -5.88
CA LEU A 122 6.35 16.02 -5.86
C LEU A 122 5.71 16.14 -7.24
N GLY A 123 6.48 16.02 -8.33
CA GLY A 123 5.94 16.02 -9.69
C GLY A 123 5.04 14.81 -9.91
N ARG A 124 5.58 13.62 -9.63
CA ARG A 124 4.82 12.35 -9.70
C ARG A 124 3.60 12.34 -8.79
N LEU A 125 3.71 12.90 -7.59
CA LEU A 125 2.58 13.02 -6.68
C LEU A 125 1.46 13.91 -7.27
N LYS A 126 1.82 15.06 -7.83
CA LYS A 126 0.86 15.96 -8.48
C LYS A 126 0.21 15.30 -9.70
N ASP A 127 0.96 14.56 -10.50
CA ASP A 127 0.44 13.85 -11.66
C ASP A 127 -0.61 12.81 -11.25
N LEU A 128 -0.34 12.03 -10.19
CA LEU A 128 -1.33 11.09 -9.65
C LEU A 128 -2.60 11.80 -9.17
N VAL A 129 -2.46 12.92 -8.44
CA VAL A 129 -3.61 13.71 -7.98
C VAL A 129 -4.42 14.26 -9.16
N GLN A 130 -3.77 14.67 -10.25
CA GLN A 130 -4.47 15.12 -11.46
C GLN A 130 -5.28 13.99 -12.12
N ILE A 131 -4.77 12.76 -12.09
CA ILE A 131 -5.40 11.61 -12.75
C ILE A 131 -6.57 11.06 -11.93
N VAL A 132 -6.34 10.73 -10.64
CA VAL A 132 -7.35 10.03 -9.81
C VAL A 132 -8.09 10.93 -8.83
N GLY A 133 -7.54 12.12 -8.54
CA GLY A 133 -8.01 13.02 -7.48
C GLY A 133 -7.45 12.64 -6.10
N LYS A 134 -7.21 13.64 -5.23
CA LYS A 134 -6.68 13.38 -3.88
C LYS A 134 -7.58 12.48 -3.03
N GLU A 135 -8.90 12.58 -3.22
CA GLU A 135 -9.96 11.81 -2.53
C GLU A 135 -9.92 10.30 -2.86
N ARG A 136 -9.02 9.87 -3.76
CA ARG A 136 -8.82 8.47 -4.15
C ARG A 136 -7.35 8.06 -4.11
N LEU A 137 -6.52 8.83 -3.43
CA LEU A 137 -5.09 8.59 -3.29
C LEU A 137 -4.73 8.37 -1.82
N VAL A 138 -4.01 7.27 -1.56
CA VAL A 138 -3.40 6.97 -0.27
C VAL A 138 -1.89 7.00 -0.40
N LEU A 139 -1.22 7.68 0.51
CA LEU A 139 0.24 7.66 0.62
C LEU A 139 0.66 6.61 1.63
N ASP A 140 1.38 5.58 1.17
CA ASP A 140 2.02 4.61 2.06
C ASP A 140 3.40 5.11 2.48
N LEU A 141 3.51 5.40 3.77
CA LEU A 141 4.67 5.95 4.44
C LEU A 141 5.36 4.83 5.23
N SER A 142 6.27 4.12 4.57
CA SER A 142 7.19 3.19 5.24
C SER A 142 8.18 3.98 6.10
N CYS A 143 8.16 3.78 7.42
CA CYS A 143 8.90 4.59 8.38
C CYS A 143 9.84 3.76 9.25
N ARG A 144 11.01 4.33 9.55
CA ARG A 144 11.98 3.78 10.51
C ARG A 144 12.45 4.84 11.48
N LYS A 145 12.82 4.41 12.69
CA LYS A 145 13.33 5.34 13.72
C LYS A 145 14.80 5.67 13.43
N LYS A 146 15.11 6.96 13.36
CA LYS A 146 16.45 7.54 13.22
C LYS A 146 16.61 8.69 14.20
N ASP A 147 17.58 8.57 15.10
CA ASP A 147 17.94 9.62 16.07
C ASP A 147 16.74 10.14 16.91
N GLY A 148 15.85 9.22 17.31
CA GLY A 148 14.67 9.57 18.11
C GLY A 148 13.43 9.99 17.30
N LYS A 149 13.58 10.23 15.99
CA LYS A 149 12.50 10.63 15.07
C LYS A 149 12.14 9.51 14.10
N TYR A 150 10.96 9.57 13.50
CA TYR A 150 10.58 8.67 12.40
C TYR A 150 10.83 9.34 11.06
N ALA A 151 11.57 8.67 10.19
CA ALA A 151 11.84 9.11 8.83
C ALA A 151 11.25 8.10 7.85
N ILE A 152 10.72 8.61 6.73
CA ILE A 152 10.28 7.77 5.62
C ILE A 152 11.51 7.10 5.02
N VAL A 153 11.41 5.80 4.76
CA VAL A 153 12.45 5.01 4.13
C VAL A 153 12.01 4.54 2.75
N THR A 154 12.92 4.66 1.79
CA THR A 154 12.73 4.29 0.39
C THR A 154 13.54 3.04 0.07
N ASP A 155 13.43 2.57 -1.17
CA ASP A 155 14.28 1.52 -1.72
C ASP A 155 14.23 0.23 -0.86
N ARG A 156 13.00 -0.21 -0.55
CA ARG A 156 12.71 -1.35 0.34
C ARG A 156 13.39 -1.22 1.70
N TRP A 157 13.25 -0.02 2.25
CA TRP A 157 13.64 0.34 3.61
C TRP A 157 15.15 0.43 3.86
N GLN A 158 15.93 0.38 2.78
CA GLN A 158 17.39 0.44 2.82
C GLN A 158 17.91 1.87 2.90
N LYS A 159 17.14 2.85 2.40
CA LYS A 159 17.58 4.24 2.33
C LYS A 159 16.64 5.15 3.12
N PHE A 160 17.20 5.89 4.07
CA PHE A 160 16.48 6.97 4.72
C PHE A 160 16.28 8.13 3.75
N SER A 161 15.07 8.68 3.72
CA SER A 161 14.81 9.98 3.11
C SER A 161 15.04 11.11 4.11
N ASP A 162 15.10 12.33 3.60
CA ASP A 162 15.10 13.55 4.41
C ASP A 162 13.68 13.97 4.84
N VAL A 163 12.67 13.13 4.58
CA VAL A 163 11.27 13.38 4.94
C VAL A 163 10.95 12.72 6.28
N PHE A 164 10.79 13.54 7.32
CA PHE A 164 10.42 13.10 8.66
C PHE A 164 8.90 13.15 8.86
N VAL A 165 8.38 12.20 9.64
CA VAL A 165 6.97 12.16 10.03
C VAL A 165 6.74 13.20 11.14
N GLU A 166 6.57 14.46 10.72
CA GLU A 166 6.33 15.61 11.59
C GLU A 166 5.01 16.31 11.20
N PRO A 167 4.35 17.04 12.13
CA PRO A 167 3.03 17.64 11.89
C PRO A 167 2.94 18.47 10.59
N ASP A 168 3.92 19.33 10.34
CA ASP A 168 3.93 20.21 9.16
C ASP A 168 4.07 19.41 7.85
N VAL A 169 4.85 18.33 7.86
CA VAL A 169 4.99 17.42 6.72
C VAL A 169 3.68 16.68 6.47
N MET A 170 3.05 16.15 7.52
CA MET A 170 1.77 15.46 7.39
C MET A 170 0.67 16.40 6.87
N GLN A 171 0.64 17.64 7.35
CA GLN A 171 -0.30 18.66 6.89
C GLN A 171 -0.03 19.05 5.43
N PHE A 172 1.23 19.15 5.02
CA PHE A 172 1.59 19.37 3.62
C PHE A 172 1.10 18.22 2.74
N LEU A 173 1.39 16.97 3.11
CA LEU A 173 1.00 15.79 2.34
C LEU A 173 -0.52 15.60 2.26
N ALA A 174 -1.28 16.01 3.28
CA ALA A 174 -2.74 15.93 3.31
C ALA A 174 -3.43 16.79 2.24
N ASN A 175 -2.70 17.71 1.60
CA ASN A 175 -3.21 18.42 0.43
C ASN A 175 -3.28 17.53 -0.82
N PHE A 176 -2.59 16.39 -0.83
CA PHE A 176 -2.43 15.52 -1.99
C PHE A 176 -3.07 14.14 -1.81
N ALA A 177 -3.41 13.72 -0.59
CA ALA A 177 -3.94 12.39 -0.32
C ALA A 177 -5.14 12.46 0.64
N ASP A 178 -6.04 11.48 0.51
CA ASP A 178 -7.17 11.32 1.41
C ASP A 178 -6.77 10.61 2.71
N GLU A 179 -5.89 9.61 2.61
CA GLU A 179 -5.45 8.79 3.73
C GLU A 179 -3.93 8.55 3.70
N PHE A 180 -3.39 8.27 4.88
CA PHE A 180 -2.02 7.81 5.07
C PHE A 180 -2.00 6.37 5.57
N LEU A 181 -1.30 5.49 4.87
CA LEU A 181 -0.99 4.15 5.35
C LEU A 181 0.41 4.17 5.96
N VAL A 182 0.54 4.07 7.28
CA VAL A 182 1.84 4.23 7.96
C VAL A 182 2.37 2.87 8.40
N HIS A 183 3.50 2.44 7.84
CA HIS A 183 4.13 1.16 8.14
C HIS A 183 5.41 1.34 8.98
N GLY A 184 5.46 0.70 10.15
CA GLY A 184 6.65 0.64 10.99
C GLY A 184 7.56 -0.51 10.60
N VAL A 185 8.54 -0.26 9.75
CA VAL A 185 9.37 -1.33 9.15
C VAL A 185 10.16 -2.13 10.18
N ASP A 186 10.54 -1.51 11.30
CA ASP A 186 11.37 -2.18 12.32
C ASP A 186 10.63 -3.35 13.01
N VAL A 187 9.29 -3.42 12.89
CA VAL A 187 8.41 -4.44 13.51
C VAL A 187 7.60 -5.28 12.52
N GLU A 188 7.67 -5.00 11.22
CA GLU A 188 6.81 -5.65 10.21
C GLU A 188 7.18 -7.13 9.99
N GLY A 189 6.20 -8.03 10.18
CA GLY A 189 6.35 -9.47 9.93
C GLY A 189 7.24 -10.23 10.92
N LYS A 190 7.73 -9.58 11.99
CA LYS A 190 8.51 -10.21 13.06
C LYS A 190 7.56 -10.83 14.10
N LYS A 191 7.88 -12.06 14.53
CA LYS A 191 7.22 -12.74 15.66
C LYS A 191 7.79 -12.26 16.98
#